data_AF-A0A9J6CZR7-F1
#
_entry.id   AF-A0A9J6CZR7-F1
#
_cell.length_a   1.000
_cell.length_b   1.000
_cell.length_c   1.000
_cell.angle_alpha   90.00
_cell.angle_beta   90.00
_cell.angle_gamma   90.00
#
_symmetry.space_group_name_H-M   'P 1'
#
loop_
_entity.id
_entity.type
_entity.pdbx_description
1 polymer ?
#
loop_
_entity_poly.entity_id
_entity_poly.type
_entity_poly.pdbx_seq_one_letter_code
_entity_poly.pdbx_strand_id
1 'polypeptide(L)'
;MDKSGSAKGFRSYEEHSCKLCEKHFLASDYVKTSKYTDLKTGKTIEAPLKVFRLKPDAIPSVFSNCPQYLSRQNACTREAPEEKIKCLEDKSLRIVIEKSLEEKRQQDKQHKVTSFF
;
A
#
# COMPACT_ATOMS: atom_id res chain seq x y z
N MET A 1 -7.69 22.03 -67.86
CA MET A 1 -8.68 22.47 -66.86
C MET A 1 -8.28 21.89 -65.52
N ASP A 2 -7.92 22.82 -64.65
CA ASP A 2 -6.99 22.66 -63.56
C ASP A 2 -7.61 21.96 -62.34
N LYS A 3 -6.89 21.00 -61.79
CA LYS A 3 -7.22 20.39 -60.50
C LYS A 3 -6.78 21.35 -59.40
N SER A 4 -7.65 22.30 -59.02
CA SER A 4 -7.45 23.09 -57.81
C SER A 4 -7.76 22.22 -56.59
N GLY A 5 -6.76 21.49 -56.11
CA GLY A 5 -6.78 20.83 -54.82
C GLY A 5 -6.86 21.88 -53.71
N SER A 6 -8.01 21.97 -53.04
CA SER A 6 -8.16 22.78 -51.83
C SER A 6 -7.50 22.04 -50.67
N ALA A 7 -6.25 22.41 -50.36
CA ALA A 7 -5.60 22.01 -49.12
C ALA A 7 -6.32 22.72 -47.95
N LYS A 8 -7.28 22.03 -47.33
CA LYS A 8 -7.87 22.50 -46.07
C LYS A 8 -6.79 22.46 -45.01
N GLY A 9 -6.50 23.63 -44.45
CA GLY A 9 -5.39 23.89 -43.56
C GLY A 9 -5.29 22.91 -42.40
N PHE A 10 -4.03 22.57 -42.07
CA PHE A 10 -3.66 22.00 -40.79
C PHE A 10 -4.13 22.96 -39.69
N ARG A 11 -5.23 22.64 -39.01
CA ARG A 11 -5.53 23.27 -37.72
C ARG A 11 -4.41 22.84 -36.77
N SER A 12 -3.54 23.78 -36.42
CA SER A 12 -2.65 23.63 -35.28
C SER A 12 -3.53 23.34 -34.06
N TYR A 13 -3.39 22.15 -33.48
CA TYR A 13 -4.07 21.81 -32.23
C TYR A 13 -3.42 22.65 -31.13
N GLU A 14 -4.19 23.58 -30.58
CA GLU A 14 -3.80 24.32 -29.40
C GLU A 14 -3.84 23.36 -28.21
N GLU A 15 -2.67 23.10 -27.61
CA GLU A 15 -2.54 22.21 -26.46
C GLU A 15 -3.24 22.83 -25.25
N HIS A 16 -4.49 22.44 -24.98
CA HIS A 16 -5.18 22.85 -23.77
C HIS A 16 -4.54 22.18 -22.54
N SER A 17 -3.81 22.94 -21.73
CA SER A 17 -3.21 22.45 -20.50
C SER A 17 -4.27 22.30 -19.39
N CYS A 18 -4.81 21.10 -19.20
CA CYS A 18 -5.61 20.79 -18.02
C CYS A 18 -4.66 20.41 -16.86
N LYS A 19 -4.68 21.19 -15.78
CA LYS A 19 -3.89 20.93 -14.56
C LYS A 19 -4.82 20.43 -13.46
N LEU A 20 -4.43 19.33 -12.82
CA LEU A 20 -5.12 18.80 -11.64
C LEU A 20 -4.32 19.15 -10.39
N CYS A 21 -5.03 19.38 -9.28
CA CYS A 21 -4.40 19.55 -7.98
C CYS A 21 -4.13 18.19 -7.32
N GLU A 22 -3.14 18.17 -6.41
CA GLU A 22 -2.60 16.95 -5.79
C GLU A 22 -3.65 16.08 -5.08
N LYS A 23 -4.70 16.72 -4.56
CA LYS A 23 -5.81 16.10 -3.83
C LYS A 23 -6.70 15.17 -4.67
N HIS A 24 -6.52 15.14 -5.99
CA HIS A 24 -7.21 14.18 -6.87
C HIS A 24 -6.52 12.81 -6.95
N PHE A 25 -5.31 12.69 -6.41
CA PHE A 25 -4.51 11.46 -6.41
C PHE A 25 -4.37 10.89 -5.00
N LEU A 26 -4.16 9.58 -4.90
CA LEU A 26 -3.91 8.92 -3.63
C LEU A 26 -2.44 9.06 -3.23
N ALA A 27 -2.13 8.99 -1.93
CA ALA A 27 -0.75 9.06 -1.44
C ALA A 27 0.14 7.94 -2.02
N SER A 28 -0.46 6.80 -2.39
CA SER A 28 0.19 5.66 -3.06
C SER A 28 0.63 5.94 -4.49
N ASP A 29 0.08 6.97 -5.12
CA ASP A 29 0.34 7.32 -6.52
C ASP A 29 1.59 8.20 -6.67
N TYR A 30 2.12 8.71 -5.55
CA TYR A 30 3.32 9.52 -5.53
C TYR A 30 4.57 8.69 -5.29
N VAL A 31 5.55 8.88 -6.17
CA VAL A 31 6.93 8.42 -5.98
C VAL A 31 7.65 9.44 -5.10
N LYS A 32 8.02 9.01 -3.89
CA LYS A 32 8.70 9.83 -2.88
C LYS A 32 10.19 9.50 -2.74
N THR A 33 10.60 8.31 -3.15
CA THR A 33 11.98 7.85 -3.07
C THR A 33 12.49 7.42 -4.44
N SER A 34 13.78 7.65 -4.67
CA SER A 34 14.52 7.06 -5.77
C SER A 34 15.32 5.87 -5.25
N LYS A 35 15.39 4.80 -6.04
CA LYS A 35 16.17 3.62 -5.72
C LYS A 35 17.30 3.47 -6.74
N TYR A 36 18.49 3.20 -6.25
CA TYR A 36 19.64 2.86 -7.07
C TYR A 36 20.22 1.54 -6.57
N THR A 37 20.37 0.57 -7.47
CA THR A 37 20.98 -0.73 -7.15
C THR A 37 22.38 -0.77 -7.75
N ASP A 38 23.39 -0.95 -6.90
CA ASP A 38 24.75 -1.18 -7.35
C ASP A 38 24.89 -2.62 -7.86
N LEU A 39 25.22 -2.77 -9.13
CA LEU A 39 25.35 -4.07 -9.80
C LEU A 39 26.51 -4.91 -9.27
N LYS A 40 27.53 -4.28 -8.67
CA LYS A 40 28.73 -4.99 -8.18
C LYS A 40 28.54 -5.57 -6.78
N THR A 41 27.90 -4.82 -5.89
CA THR A 41 27.69 -5.23 -4.49
C THR A 41 26.30 -5.77 -4.22
N GLY A 42 25.36 -5.61 -5.16
CA GLY A 42 23.95 -5.98 -5.00
C GLY A 42 23.21 -5.10 -3.99
N LYS A 43 23.82 -4.01 -3.51
CA LYS A 43 23.22 -3.13 -2.50
C LYS A 43 22.27 -2.14 -3.18
N THR A 44 21.05 -2.03 -2.64
CA THR A 44 20.09 -1.01 -3.05
C THR A 44 20.14 0.15 -2.07
N ILE A 45 20.34 1.35 -2.59
CA ILE A 45 20.32 2.61 -1.85
C ILE A 45 19.01 3.31 -2.19
N GLU A 46 18.28 3.73 -1.16
CA GLU A 46 17.05 4.51 -1.30
C GLU A 46 17.27 5.92 -0.77
N ALA A 47 16.89 6.93 -1.56
CA ALA A 47 17.01 8.34 -1.19
C ALA A 47 15.69 9.08 -1.41
N PRO A 48 15.28 10.00 -0.52
CA PRO A 48 14.08 10.80 -0.68
C PRO A 48 14.24 11.82 -1.83
N LEU A 49 13.17 12.02 -2.60
CA LEU A 49 13.11 13.02 -3.66
C LEU A 49 12.74 14.39 -3.07
N LYS A 50 13.41 15.45 -3.56
CA LYS A 50 13.07 16.84 -3.22
C LYS A 50 11.69 17.25 -3.75
N VAL A 51 11.27 16.69 -4.88
CA VAL A 51 9.98 16.94 -5.52
C VAL A 51 9.31 15.59 -5.77
N PHE A 52 8.11 15.41 -5.25
CA PHE A 52 7.34 14.20 -5.47
C PHE A 52 6.83 14.17 -6.91
N ARG A 53 6.78 12.97 -7.47
CA ARG A 53 6.33 12.74 -8.84
C ARG A 53 5.18 11.75 -8.84
N LEU A 54 4.23 11.91 -9.74
CA LEU A 54 3.22 10.88 -9.96
C LEU A 54 3.87 9.67 -10.64
N LYS A 55 3.37 8.48 -10.31
CA LYS A 55 3.68 7.27 -11.08
C LYS A 55 3.17 7.43 -12.52
N PRO A 56 3.82 6.80 -13.52
CA PRO A 56 3.43 6.93 -14.93
C PRO A 56 1.98 6.52 -15.22
N ASP A 57 1.43 5.61 -14.43
CA ASP A 57 0.08 5.04 -14.52
C ASP A 57 -0.91 5.63 -13.51
N ALA A 58 -0.52 6.68 -12.78
CA ALA A 58 -1.40 7.35 -11.84
C ALA A 58 -2.55 8.03 -12.58
N ILE A 59 -3.79 7.60 -12.29
CA ILE A 59 -5.01 8.26 -12.77
C ILE A 59 -5.71 8.94 -11.58
N PRO A 60 -6.25 10.16 -11.78
CA PRO A 60 -6.99 10.86 -10.73
C PRO A 60 -8.26 10.07 -10.39
N SER A 61 -8.51 9.87 -9.10
CA SER A 61 -9.65 9.06 -8.65
C SER A 61 -10.40 9.63 -7.45
N VAL A 62 -9.89 10.72 -6.87
CA VAL A 62 -10.55 11.39 -5.74
C VAL A 62 -11.29 12.61 -6.27
N PHE A 63 -12.61 12.53 -6.31
CA PHE A 63 -13.49 13.63 -6.72
C PHE A 63 -14.59 13.79 -5.68
N SER A 64 -14.63 14.95 -5.03
CA SER A 64 -15.56 15.24 -3.92
C SER A 64 -17.03 15.17 -4.32
N ASN A 65 -17.34 15.40 -5.59
CA ASN A 65 -18.70 15.41 -6.12
C ASN A 65 -19.11 14.06 -6.73
N CYS A 66 -18.26 13.03 -6.62
CA CYS A 66 -18.54 11.69 -7.10
C CYS A 66 -18.82 10.76 -5.91
N PRO A 67 -19.84 9.88 -6.00
CA PRO A 67 -20.09 8.88 -4.98
C PRO A 67 -18.87 7.98 -4.71
N GLN A 68 -18.68 7.62 -3.45
CA GLN A 68 -17.52 6.83 -2.99
C GLN A 68 -17.39 5.45 -3.65
N TYR A 69 -18.49 4.87 -4.15
CA TYR A 69 -18.43 3.59 -4.87
C TYR A 69 -17.87 3.72 -6.30
N LEU A 70 -17.78 4.95 -6.84
CA LEU A 70 -17.14 5.25 -8.12
C LEU A 70 -15.71 5.75 -7.96
N SER A 71 -15.30 6.13 -6.75
CA SER A 71 -13.92 6.47 -6.45
C SER A 71 -13.09 5.20 -6.22
N ARG A 72 -11.80 5.29 -6.51
CA ARG A 72 -10.89 4.15 -6.33
C ARG A 72 -10.79 3.87 -4.82
N GLN A 73 -11.30 2.71 -4.40
CA GLN A 73 -11.33 2.33 -2.99
C GLN A 73 -9.90 2.15 -2.45
N ASN A 74 -9.63 2.75 -1.29
CA ASN A 74 -8.41 2.51 -0.53
C ASN A 74 -8.44 1.10 0.04
N ALA A 75 -8.02 0.11 -0.75
CA ALA A 75 -8.03 -1.32 -0.46
C ALA A 75 -9.42 -1.89 -0.10
N CYS A 76 -9.71 -3.09 -0.62
CA CYS A 76 -10.86 -3.85 -0.16
C CYS A 76 -10.72 -4.04 1.36
N THR A 77 -11.65 -3.52 2.16
CA THR A 77 -11.65 -3.65 3.63
C THR A 77 -11.90 -5.08 4.10
N ARG A 78 -12.21 -5.99 3.18
CA ARG A 78 -12.42 -7.39 3.49
C ARG A 78 -11.06 -8.06 3.65
N GLU A 79 -10.75 -8.41 4.90
CA GLU A 79 -9.59 -9.24 5.23
C GLU A 79 -9.53 -10.44 4.29
N ALA A 80 -8.32 -10.74 3.80
CA ALA A 80 -8.13 -11.92 2.98
C ALA A 80 -8.46 -13.17 3.83
N PRO A 81 -9.02 -14.24 3.23
CA PRO A 81 -9.32 -15.47 3.97
C PRO A 81 -8.12 -15.98 4.78
N GLU A 82 -6.92 -15.85 4.24
CA GLU A 82 -5.66 -16.28 4.85
C GLU A 82 -5.31 -15.45 6.09
N GLU A 83 -5.51 -14.13 6.05
CA GLU A 83 -5.29 -13.24 7.19
C GLU A 83 -6.25 -13.55 8.33
N LYS A 84 -7.51 -13.83 8.00
CA LYS A 84 -8.52 -14.23 8.98
C LYS A 84 -8.16 -15.56 9.64
N ILE A 85 -7.72 -16.55 8.85
CA ILE A 85 -7.30 -17.86 9.37
C ILE A 85 -6.12 -17.68 10.33
N LYS A 86 -5.07 -16.96 9.91
CA LYS A 86 -3.89 -16.70 10.74
C LYS A 86 -4.25 -16.03 12.06
N CYS A 87 -5.14 -15.03 12.03
CA CYS A 87 -5.62 -14.38 13.25
C CYS A 87 -6.33 -15.34 14.22
N LEU A 88 -7.04 -16.36 13.72
CA LEU A 88 -7.68 -17.37 14.55
C LEU A 88 -6.66 -18.36 15.12
N GLU A 89 -5.69 -18.79 14.33
CA GLU A 89 -4.59 -19.67 14.77
C GLU A 89 -3.77 -19.00 15.87
N ASP A 90 -3.38 -17.74 15.67
CA ASP A 90 -2.62 -16.96 16.66
C ASP A 90 -3.39 -16.81 17.98
N LYS A 91 -4.71 -16.59 17.92
CA LYS A 91 -5.56 -16.54 19.12
C LYS A 91 -5.58 -17.89 19.85
N SER A 92 -5.72 -18.98 19.10
CA SER A 92 -5.69 -20.34 19.66
C SER A 92 -4.37 -20.63 20.36
N LEU A 93 -3.24 -20.34 19.69
CA LEU A 93 -1.90 -20.53 20.25
C LEU A 93 -1.69 -19.73 21.53
N ARG A 94 -2.13 -18.47 21.58
CA ARG A 94 -2.02 -17.63 22.79
C ARG A 94 -2.75 -18.24 23.98
N ILE A 95 -3.98 -18.72 23.77
CA ILE A 95 -4.78 -19.36 24.83
C ILE A 95 -4.08 -20.61 25.36
N VAL A 96 -3.55 -21.46 24.46
CA VAL A 96 -2.85 -22.70 24.84
C VAL A 96 -1.57 -22.39 25.62
N ILE A 97 -0.79 -21.41 25.18
CA ILE A 97 0.44 -20.99 25.86
C ILE A 97 0.13 -20.47 27.26
N GLU A 98 -0.87 -19.59 27.39
CA GLU A 98 -1.28 -19.01 28.67
C GLU A 98 -1.73 -20.10 29.66
N LYS A 99 -2.56 -21.04 29.18
CA LYS A 99 -3.02 -22.17 29.98
C LYS A 99 -1.86 -23.05 30.44
N SER A 100 -0.92 -23.36 29.55
CA SER A 100 0.27 -24.15 29.88
C SER A 100 1.15 -23.46 30.94
N LEU A 101 1.32 -22.14 30.85
CA LEU A 101 2.08 -21.36 31.83
C LEU A 101 1.39 -21.32 33.20
N GLU A 102 0.06 -21.26 33.24
CA GLU A 102 -0.70 -21.36 34.49
C GLU A 102 -0.59 -22.75 35.11
N GLU A 103 -0.79 -23.81 34.33
CA GLU A 103 -0.65 -25.20 34.79
C GLU A 103 0.74 -25.47 35.36
N LYS A 104 1.79 -25.01 34.68
CA LYS A 104 3.17 -25.13 35.17
C LYS A 104 3.38 -24.41 36.50
N ARG A 105 2.87 -23.18 36.65
CA ARG A 105 2.94 -22.44 37.92
C ARG A 105 2.23 -23.18 39.05
N GLN A 106 1.13 -23.87 38.76
CA GLN A 106 0.42 -24.67 39.76
C GLN A 106 1.20 -25.92 40.13
N GLN A 107 1.76 -26.62 39.16
CA GLN A 107 2.61 -27.79 39.39
C GLN A 107 3.83 -27.44 40.25
N ASP A 108 4.53 -26.35 39.93
CA ASP A 108 5.70 -25.89 40.69
C ASP A 108 5.35 -25.56 42.15
N LYS A 109 4.15 -25.03 42.41
CA LYS A 109 3.65 -24.81 43.78
C LYS A 109 3.33 -26.12 44.49
N GLN A 110 2.70 -27.08 43.81
CA GLN A 110 2.34 -28.38 44.39
C GLN A 110 3.56 -29.22 44.74
N HIS A 111 4.58 -29.21 43.88
CA HIS A 111 5.82 -29.98 44.05
C HIS A 111 6.93 -29.19 44.76
N LYS A 112 6.59 -28.09 45.44
CA LYS A 112 7.55 -27.30 46.20
C LYS A 112 8.01 -28.06 47.44
N VAL A 113 9.19 -28.65 47.37
CA VAL A 113 9.81 -29.31 48.53
C VAL A 113 10.30 -28.25 49.51
N THR A 114 9.70 -28.18 50.68
CA THR A 114 10.21 -27.39 51.80
C THR A 114 11.20 -28.23 52.59
N SER A 115 12.51 -27.97 52.43
CA SER A 115 13.51 -28.55 53.32
C SER A 115 13.43 -27.86 54.68
N PHE A 116 13.07 -28.59 55.73
CA PHE A 116 13.26 -28.15 57.10
C PHE A 116 14.59 -28.71 57.59
N PHE A 117 15.56 -27.82 57.83
CA PHE A 117 16.80 -28.09 58.57
C PHE A 117 16.74 -27.32 59.88
#